data_AF-A0A089M8C7-F1
#
_entry.id   AF-A0A089M8C7-F1
#
_cell.length_a   1.000
_cell.length_b   1.000
_cell.length_c   1.000
_cell.angle_alpha   90.00
_cell.angle_beta   90.00
_cell.angle_gamma   90.00
#
_symmetry.space_group_name_H-M   'P 1'
#
loop_
_entity.id
_entity.type
_entity.pdbx_description
1 polymer ?
#
loop_
_entity_poly.entity_id
_entity_poly.type
_entity_poly.pdbx_seq_one_letter_code
_entity_poly.pdbx_strand_id
1 'polypeptide(L)'
;MELLIIRKGMIYMTSADLVYQILKVIEQGKEPKFQEMGINKNDFHAVIEQIDEAGLASNLVIRRGGQGNPILMVQANGSRLTPAGRNFIAEYESRVK
;
A
#
# COMPACT_ATOMS: atom_id res chain seq x y z
N MET A 1 3.98 -16.62 13.12
CA MET A 1 5.06 -15.68 13.44
C MET A 1 5.90 -15.53 12.19
N GLU A 2 5.77 -14.42 11.46
CA GLU A 2 6.75 -14.08 10.43
C GLU A 2 7.84 -13.20 11.04
N LEU A 3 9.08 -13.51 10.67
CA LEU A 3 10.32 -13.03 11.23
C LEU A 3 10.58 -11.56 10.89
N LEU A 4 10.87 -10.73 11.90
CA LEU A 4 11.51 -9.43 11.73
C LEU A 4 13.00 -9.64 11.43
N ILE A 5 13.42 -9.52 10.15
CA ILE A 5 14.82 -9.68 9.75
C ILE A 5 15.55 -8.34 9.90
N ILE A 6 16.30 -8.19 11.00
CA ILE A 6 17.18 -7.04 11.24
C ILE A 6 18.57 -7.34 10.67
N ARG A 7 18.96 -6.68 9.58
CA ARG A 7 20.37 -6.54 9.19
C ARG A 7 20.69 -5.07 8.90
N LYS A 8 21.60 -4.50 9.70
CA LYS A 8 22.24 -3.17 9.53
C LYS A 8 21.30 -1.96 9.45
N GLY A 9 20.47 -1.73 10.46
CA GLY A 9 19.85 -0.42 10.69
C GLY A 9 18.78 0.02 9.68
N MET A 10 18.42 -0.82 8.70
CA MET A 10 17.23 -0.66 7.86
C MET A 10 16.15 -1.61 8.38
N ILE A 11 15.01 -1.06 8.81
CA ILE A 11 13.80 -1.84 9.03
C ILE A 11 13.29 -2.19 7.63
N TYR A 12 13.41 -3.46 7.22
CA TYR A 12 12.75 -3.92 6.00
C TYR A 12 11.26 -3.96 6.29
N MET A 13 10.52 -3.02 5.71
CA MET A 13 9.07 -3.08 5.69
C MET A 13 8.65 -4.24 4.78
N THR A 14 7.83 -5.13 5.33
CA THR A 14 7.17 -6.20 4.58
C THR A 14 6.14 -5.58 3.61
N SER A 15 5.67 -6.38 2.64
CA SER A 15 4.54 -5.96 1.79
C SER A 15 3.31 -5.60 2.64
N ALA A 16 3.04 -6.35 3.71
CA ALA A 16 1.94 -6.07 4.63
C ALA A 16 2.11 -4.72 5.36
N ASP A 17 3.33 -4.38 5.76
CA ASP A 17 3.62 -3.08 6.40
C ASP A 17 3.38 -1.93 5.42
N LEU A 18 3.74 -2.11 4.15
CA LEU A 18 3.50 -1.13 3.10
C LEU A 18 2.01 -0.97 2.79
N VAL A 19 1.28 -2.08 2.65
CA VAL A 19 -0.18 -2.07 2.49
C VAL A 19 -0.81 -1.31 3.65
N TYR A 20 -0.44 -1.63 4.89
CA TYR A 20 -0.93 -0.95 6.08
C TYR A 20 -0.69 0.57 6.02
N GLN A 21 0.54 1.00 5.76
CA GLN A 21 0.86 2.43 5.72
C GLN A 21 0.08 3.17 4.63
N ILE A 22 -0.05 2.60 3.42
CA ILE A 22 -0.83 3.22 2.34
C ILE A 22 -2.30 3.34 2.75
N LEU A 23 -2.89 2.28 3.32
CA LEU A 23 -4.28 2.31 3.78
C LEU A 23 -4.49 3.33 4.91
N LYS A 24 -3.53 3.53 5.82
CA LYS A 24 -3.61 4.60 6.85
C LYS A 24 -3.55 6.01 6.26
N VAL A 25 -2.81 6.22 5.17
CA VAL A 25 -2.83 7.51 4.46
C VAL A 25 -4.20 7.76 3.81
N ILE A 26 -4.76 6.73 3.16
CA ILE A 26 -6.11 6.78 2.59
C ILE A 26 -7.19 6.99 3.67
N GLU A 27 -7.05 6.35 4.84
CA GLU A 27 -7.93 6.55 5.99
C GLU A 27 -8.00 8.01 6.45
N GLN A 28 -6.87 8.73 6.37
CA GLN A 28 -6.78 10.16 6.67
C GLN A 28 -7.34 11.06 5.56
N GLY A 29 -7.87 10.49 4.47
CA GLY A 29 -8.35 11.22 3.30
C GLY A 29 -7.23 11.87 2.48
N LYS A 30 -5.98 11.40 2.63
CA LYS A 30 -4.82 11.92 1.92
C LYS A 30 -4.44 11.01 0.76
N GLU A 31 -3.73 11.58 -0.21
CA GLU A 31 -3.17 10.82 -1.32
C GLU A 31 -1.81 10.21 -0.90
N PRO A 32 -1.65 8.87 -0.96
CA PRO A 32 -0.38 8.22 -0.70
C PRO A 32 0.65 8.54 -1.79
N LYS A 33 1.87 8.92 -1.37
CA LYS A 33 2.99 9.25 -2.26
C LYS A 33 4.24 8.47 -1.88
N PHE A 34 4.80 7.72 -2.82
CA PHE A 34 6.00 6.90 -2.59
C PHE A 34 7.20 7.68 -2.03
N GLN A 35 7.37 8.95 -2.43
CA GLN A 35 8.43 9.83 -1.93
C GLN A 35 8.30 10.11 -0.42
N GLU A 36 7.08 10.28 0.08
CA GLU A 36 6.80 10.57 1.49
C GLU A 36 6.92 9.30 2.36
N MET A 37 6.86 8.13 1.73
CA MET A 37 6.98 6.82 2.37
C MET A 37 8.40 6.26 2.30
N GLY A 38 9.34 6.95 1.66
CA GLY A 38 10.74 6.51 1.55
C GLY A 38 10.95 5.25 0.71
N ILE A 39 10.01 4.91 -0.18
CA ILE A 39 10.08 3.73 -1.06
C ILE A 39 10.24 4.13 -2.52
N ASN A 40 10.77 3.21 -3.33
CA ASN A 40 10.87 3.45 -4.76
C ASN A 40 9.48 3.30 -5.43
N LYS A 41 9.37 3.86 -6.64
CA LYS A 41 8.12 3.90 -7.41
C LYS A 41 7.60 2.49 -7.77
N ASN A 42 8.48 1.53 -8.03
CA ASN A 42 8.09 0.19 -8.45
C ASN A 42 7.48 -0.59 -7.28
N ASP A 43 8.08 -0.52 -6.09
CA ASP A 43 7.53 -1.13 -4.87
C ASP A 43 6.17 -0.52 -4.52
N PHE A 44 6.05 0.81 -4.65
CA PHE A 44 4.76 1.49 -4.48
C PHE A 44 3.71 1.00 -5.46
N HIS A 45 4.03 0.88 -6.75
CA HIS A 45 3.11 0.34 -7.76
C HIS A 45 2.68 -1.09 -7.45
N ALA A 46 3.61 -1.95 -7.04
CA ALA A 46 3.31 -3.34 -6.67
C ALA A 46 2.37 -3.44 -5.45
N VAL A 47 2.51 -2.53 -4.48
CA VAL A 47 1.62 -2.50 -3.31
C VAL A 47 0.25 -1.89 -3.66
N ILE A 48 0.20 -0.85 -4.51
CA ILE A 48 -1.07 -0.32 -5.02
C ILE A 48 -1.83 -1.38 -5.82
N GLU A 49 -1.15 -2.17 -6.64
CA GLU A 49 -1.74 -3.30 -7.35
C GLU A 49 -2.37 -4.30 -6.38
N GLN A 50 -1.64 -4.69 -5.32
CA GLN A 50 -2.19 -5.57 -4.27
C GLN A 50 -3.42 -4.98 -3.58
N ILE A 51 -3.41 -3.67 -3.28
CA ILE A 51 -4.55 -2.99 -2.65
C ILE A 51 -5.79 -2.99 -3.56
N ASP A 52 -5.59 -2.75 -4.85
CA ASP A 52 -6.65 -2.73 -5.86
C ASP A 52 -7.23 -4.13 -6.10
N GLU A 53 -6.35 -5.12 -6.31
CA GLU A 53 -6.74 -6.52 -6.54
C GLU A 53 -7.45 -7.14 -5.32
N ALA A 54 -7.01 -6.81 -4.11
CA ALA A 54 -7.65 -7.26 -2.87
C ALA A 54 -8.90 -6.42 -2.50
N GLY A 55 -9.22 -5.37 -3.27
CA GLY A 55 -10.38 -4.52 -3.02
C GLY A 55 -10.33 -3.80 -1.67
N LEU A 56 -9.15 -3.43 -1.19
CA LEU A 56 -8.96 -2.79 0.12
C LEU A 56 -9.28 -1.28 0.09
N ALA A 57 -9.16 -0.66 -1.09
CA ALA A 57 -9.54 0.73 -1.32
C ALA A 57 -10.37 0.86 -2.60
N SER A 58 -11.18 1.91 -2.68
CA SER A 58 -11.97 2.28 -3.87
C SER A 58 -11.54 3.64 -4.41
N ASN A 59 -11.92 3.92 -5.67
CA ASN A 59 -11.57 5.13 -6.43
C ASN A 59 -10.07 5.31 -6.67
N LEU A 60 -9.31 4.21 -6.72
CA LEU A 60 -7.95 4.25 -7.26
C LEU A 60 -8.02 4.34 -8.78
N VAL A 61 -7.28 5.27 -9.37
CA VAL A 61 -7.13 5.37 -10.82
C VAL A 61 -5.74 4.89 -11.19
N ILE A 62 -5.68 3.72 -11.79
CA ILE A 62 -4.43 3.07 -12.23
C ILE A 62 -4.39 3.11 -13.76
N ARG A 63 -3.36 3.75 -14.32
CA ARG A 63 -3.10 3.73 -15.76
C ARG A 63 -1.93 2.81 -16.06
N ARG A 64 -2.14 1.90 -17.01
CA ARG A 64 -1.15 0.91 -17.47
C ARG A 64 -0.85 1.11 -18.96
N GLY A 65 0.31 0.64 -19.41
CA GLY A 65 0.65 0.65 -20.84
C GLY A 65 2.10 0.29 -21.15
N GLY A 66 2.37 0.01 -22.42
CA GLY A 66 3.68 -0.44 -22.90
C GLY A 66 3.84 -1.98 -22.88
N GLN A 67 5.01 -2.45 -23.27
CA GLN A 67 5.32 -3.89 -23.26
C GLN A 67 5.32 -4.42 -21.83
N GLY A 68 4.60 -5.53 -21.58
CA GLY A 68 4.41 -6.10 -20.25
C GLY A 68 3.32 -5.43 -19.40
N ASN A 69 2.60 -4.44 -19.94
CA ASN A 69 1.49 -3.73 -19.29
C ASN A 69 1.77 -3.21 -17.86
N PRO A 70 2.93 -2.59 -17.58
CA PRO A 70 3.23 -2.07 -16.24
C PRO A 70 2.30 -0.91 -15.85
N ILE A 71 2.19 -0.66 -14.55
CA ILE A 71 1.59 0.56 -14.02
C ILE A 71 2.49 1.76 -14.37
N LEU A 72 1.93 2.74 -15.06
CA LEU A 72 2.61 3.98 -15.44
C LEU A 72 2.32 5.11 -14.46
N MET A 73 1.08 5.15 -13.96
CA MET A 73 0.56 6.20 -13.09
C MET A 73 -0.50 5.64 -12.13
N VAL A 74 -0.46 6.13 -10.91
CA VAL A 74 -1.49 5.96 -9.88
C VAL A 74 -1.98 7.35 -9.49
N GLN A 75 -3.30 7.56 -9.48
CA GLN A 75 -3.93 8.69 -8.82
C GLN A 75 -4.84 8.14 -7.73
N ALA A 76 -4.61 8.54 -6.49
CA ALA A 76 -5.33 8.04 -5.33
C ALA A 76 -6.06 9.16 -4.58
N ASN A 77 -6.11 10.38 -5.15
CA ASN A 77 -6.94 11.46 -4.65
C ASN A 77 -8.43 11.05 -4.62
N GLY A 78 -9.09 11.23 -3.48
CA GLY A 78 -10.48 10.84 -3.30
C GLY A 78 -10.70 9.32 -3.12
N SER A 79 -9.62 8.55 -2.99
CA SER A 79 -9.69 7.14 -2.60
C SER A 79 -10.26 6.98 -1.19
N ARG A 80 -10.94 5.86 -0.95
CA ARG A 80 -11.56 5.55 0.34
C ARG A 80 -11.34 4.10 0.71
N LEU A 81 -11.26 3.81 2.01
CA LEU A 81 -11.24 2.43 2.49
C LEU A 81 -12.56 1.72 2.21
N THR A 82 -12.48 0.51 1.70
CA THR A 82 -13.60 -0.43 1.69
C THR A 82 -13.77 -1.05 3.08
N PRO A 83 -14.87 -1.81 3.35
CA PRO A 83 -14.96 -2.62 4.56
C PRO A 83 -13.77 -3.59 4.71
N ALA A 84 -13.32 -4.20 3.60
CA ALA A 84 -12.17 -5.11 3.61
C ALA A 84 -10.87 -4.38 4.00
N GLY A 85 -10.65 -3.17 3.50
CA GLY A 85 -9.50 -2.35 3.89
C GLY A 85 -9.49 -1.99 5.38
N ARG A 86 -10.66 -1.65 5.95
CA ARG A 86 -10.78 -1.40 7.40
C ARG A 86 -10.51 -2.65 8.22
N ASN A 87 -11.01 -3.81 7.79
CA ASN A 87 -10.74 -5.08 8.45
C ASN A 87 -9.25 -5.44 8.41
N PHE A 88 -8.60 -5.22 7.26
CA PHE A 88 -7.16 -5.41 7.12
C PHE A 88 -6.38 -4.57 8.14
N ILE A 89 -6.70 -3.28 8.27
CA ILE A 89 -6.07 -2.39 9.27
C ILE A 89 -6.25 -2.95 10.68
N ALA A 90 -7.48 -3.30 11.06
CA ALA A 90 -7.78 -3.80 12.40
C ALA A 90 -7.05 -5.12 12.72
N GLU A 91 -7.02 -6.05 11.76
CA GLU A 91 -6.27 -7.30 11.89
C GLU A 91 -4.78 -7.07 12.01
N TYR A 92 -4.21 -6.22 11.16
CA TYR A 92 -2.79 -5.87 11.20
C TYR A 92 -2.44 -5.29 12.59
N GLU A 93 -3.20 -4.31 13.07
CA GLU A 93 -3.02 -3.69 14.38
C GLU A 93 -3.17 -4.68 15.55
N SER A 94 -3.98 -5.74 15.40
CA SER A 94 -4.09 -6.79 16.43
C SER A 94 -2.86 -7.69 16.53
N ARG A 95 -2.10 -7.85 15.44
CA ARG A 95 -0.95 -8.77 15.34
C ARG A 95 0.36 -8.13 15.79
N VAL A 96 0.45 -6.80 15.69
CA VAL A 96 1.64 -6.01 16.07
C VAL A 96 1.58 -5.46 17.50
N LYS A 97 0.49 -5.76 18.23
CA LYS A 97 0.34 -5.47 19.67
C LYS A 97 1.14 -6.41 20.55
#